data_AF-A0A2V1CM41-F1
#
_entry.id   AF-A0A2V1CM41-F1
#
_cell.length_a   1.000
_cell.length_b   1.000
_cell.length_c   1.000
_cell.angle_alpha   90.00
_cell.angle_beta   90.00
_cell.angle_gamma   90.00
#
_symmetry.space_group_name_H-M   'P 1'
#
loop_
_entity.id
_entity.type
_entity.pdbx_description
1 polymer ?
#
loop_
_entity_poly.entity_id
_entity_poly.type
_entity_poly.pdbx_seq_one_letter_code
_entity_poly.pdbx_strand_id
1 'polypeptide(L)' 'MQFTIVALLSLVAVAFAGPIAMPQRLDDITARQVNTEAAAMSNANGDVVAFDAASVYKAATDAGL' A
#
# COMPACT_ATOMS: atom_id res chain seq x y z
N MET A 1 -0.85 20.88 -40.25
CA MET A 1 -0.61 22.13 -39.48
C MET A 1 -1.52 22.28 -38.27
N GLN A 2 -2.83 22.03 -38.36
CA GLN A 2 -3.77 22.18 -37.24
C GLN A 2 -3.49 21.22 -36.05
N PHE A 3 -3.17 19.95 -36.32
CA PHE A 3 -2.86 18.97 -35.27
C PHE A 3 -1.62 19.36 -34.44
N THR A 4 -0.59 19.91 -35.08
CA THR A 4 0.64 20.38 -34.43
C THR A 4 0.35 21.52 -33.44
N ILE A 5 -0.55 22.43 -33.80
CA ILE A 5 -0.93 23.55 -32.93
C ILE A 5 -1.67 23.04 -31.69
N VAL A 6 -2.59 22.10 -31.85
CA VAL A 6 -3.33 21.48 -30.73
C VAL A 6 -2.37 20.74 -29.81
N ALA A 7 -1.41 19.99 -30.35
CA ALA A 7 -0.42 19.26 -29.56
C ALA A 7 0.46 20.19 -28.70
N LEU A 8 0.89 21.32 -29.27
CA LEU A 8 1.69 22.31 -28.54
C LEU A 8 0.88 23.00 -27.43
N LEU A 9 -0.38 23.34 -27.69
CA LEU A 9 -1.25 23.92 -26.66
C LEU A 9 -1.53 22.95 -25.51
N SER A 10 -1.74 21.66 -25.81
CA SER A 10 -1.91 20.63 -24.78
C SER A 10 -0.64 20.43 -23.95
N LEU A 11 0.54 20.45 -24.57
CA LEU A 11 1.81 20.34 -23.86
C LEU A 11 2.04 21.53 -22.91
N VAL A 12 1.70 22.74 -23.37
CA VAL A 12 1.74 23.95 -22.54
C VAL A 12 0.77 23.84 -21.37
N ALA A 13 -0.46 23.38 -21.60
CA ALA A 13 -1.45 23.19 -20.54
C ALA A 13 -0.97 22.22 -19.45
N VAL A 14 -0.28 21.13 -19.81
CA VAL A 14 0.30 20.18 -18.85
C VAL A 14 1.48 20.78 -18.09
N ALA A 15 2.29 21.63 -18.74
CA ALA A 15 3.43 22.28 -18.08
C ALA A 15 3.01 23.31 -17.02
N PHE A 16 1.85 23.95 -17.18
CA PHE A 16 1.28 24.90 -16.21
C PHE A 16 0.25 24.29 -15.26
N ALA A 17 -0.26 23.10 -15.54
CA ALA A 17 -0.93 22.28 -14.55
C ALA A 17 0.14 21.90 -13.51
N GLY A 18 0.13 22.57 -12.37
CA GLY A 18 1.11 22.40 -11.31
C GLY A 18 1.32 20.94 -10.90
N PRO A 19 2.40 20.64 -10.15
CA PRO A 19 2.74 19.27 -9.79
C PRO A 19 1.52 18.54 -9.24
N ILE A 20 1.21 17.37 -9.83
CA ILE A 20 0.21 16.41 -9.35
C ILE A 20 0.43 16.33 -7.84
N ALA A 21 -0.60 16.71 -7.06
CA ALA A 21 -0.51 16.89 -5.62
C ALA A 21 0.23 15.72 -4.97
N MET A 22 1.52 15.91 -4.75
CA MET A 22 2.36 14.97 -4.04
C MET A 22 1.95 15.13 -2.59
N PRO A 23 1.63 14.04 -1.86
CA PRO A 23 1.24 14.16 -0.47
C PRO A 23 2.33 14.93 0.27
N GLN A 24 1.96 16.09 0.82
CA GLN A 24 2.91 17.08 1.34
C GLN A 24 3.65 16.57 2.59
N ARG A 25 3.20 15.45 3.18
CA ARG A 25 3.80 14.83 4.35
C ARG A 25 3.74 13.31 4.20
N LEU A 26 4.81 12.64 4.63
CA LEU A 26 4.81 11.18 4.82
C LEU A 26 3.67 10.71 5.75
N ASP A 27 3.18 11.60 6.61
CA ASP A 27 2.05 11.35 7.51
C ASP A 27 0.75 10.96 6.76
N ASP A 28 0.55 11.48 5.54
CA ASP A 28 -0.59 11.15 4.66
C ASP A 28 -0.46 9.77 4.00
N ILE A 29 0.74 9.19 4.00
CA ILE A 29 1.00 7.82 3.55
C ILE A 29 0.70 6.85 4.71
N THR A 30 1.10 7.19 5.94
CA THR A 30 0.71 6.43 7.14
C THR A 30 -0.78 6.53 7.47
N ALA A 31 -1.46 7.63 7.12
CA ALA A 31 -2.92 7.73 7.27
C ALA A 31 -3.69 6.81 6.31
N ARG A 32 -3.06 6.40 5.19
CA ARG A 32 -3.56 5.38 4.26
C ARG A 32 -3.06 3.98 4.58
N GLN A 33 -2.50 3.79 5.77
CA GLN A 33 -2.20 2.46 6.27
C GLN A 33 -3.54 1.73 6.45
N VAL A 34 -3.82 0.79 5.55
CA VAL A 34 -4.88 -0.18 5.75
C VAL A 34 -4.56 -0.86 7.08
N ASN A 35 -5.43 -0.72 8.07
CA ASN A 35 -5.38 -1.53 9.27
C ASN A 35 -5.62 -2.97 8.81
N THR A 36 -4.53 -3.66 8.48
CA THR A 36 -4.53 -5.11 8.30
C THR A 36 -4.86 -5.68 9.66
N GLU A 37 -6.12 -6.02 9.87
CA GLU A 37 -6.49 -6.85 11.00
C GLU A 37 -5.68 -8.15 10.87
N ALA A 38 -5.00 -8.53 11.95
CA ALA A 38 -4.21 -9.76 11.97
C ALA A 38 -5.10 -10.90 11.50
N ALA A 39 -4.60 -11.76 10.60
CA ALA A 39 -5.33 -12.95 10.17
C ALA A 39 -5.77 -13.72 11.43
N ALA A 40 -7.06 -13.68 11.72
CA ALA A 40 -7.67 -14.31 12.87
C ALA A 40 -7.82 -15.80 12.53
N MET A 41 -7.08 -16.66 13.22
CA MET A 41 -7.35 -18.09 13.20
C MET A 41 -8.23 -18.42 14.40
N SER A 42 -9.20 -19.31 14.23
CA SER A 42 -9.96 -19.83 15.38
C SER A 42 -9.22 -21.02 15.98
N ASN A 43 -9.08 -21.05 17.30
CA ASN A 43 -8.57 -22.22 18.00
C ASN A 43 -9.65 -23.33 18.05
N ALA A 44 -9.30 -24.51 18.58
CA ALA A 44 -10.23 -25.64 18.69
C ALA A 44 -11.48 -25.35 19.56
N ASN A 45 -11.42 -24.32 20.39
CA ASN A 45 -12.50 -23.88 21.26
C ASN A 45 -13.36 -22.77 20.62
N GLY A 46 -13.00 -22.31 19.41
CA GLY A 46 -13.70 -21.26 18.69
C GLY A 46 -13.23 -19.84 19.00
N ASP A 47 -12.20 -19.66 19.83
CA ASP A 47 -11.67 -18.33 20.14
C ASP A 47 -10.83 -17.80 18.98
N VAL A 48 -10.96 -16.51 18.68
CA VAL A 48 -10.13 -15.82 17.71
C VAL A 48 -8.74 -15.59 18.31
N VAL A 49 -7.73 -16.25 17.74
CA VAL A 49 -6.31 -16.04 18.06
C VAL A 49 -5.62 -15.26 16.95
N ALA A 50 -4.80 -14.28 17.35
CA ALA A 50 -3.99 -13.52 16.43
C ALA A 50 -2.91 -14.43 15.80
N PHE A 51 -2.67 -14.28 14.50
CA PHE A 51 -1.58 -14.97 13.82
C PHE A 51 -0.21 -14.48 14.33
N ASP A 52 0.54 -15.35 15.00
CA ASP A 52 1.92 -15.10 15.42
C ASP A 52 2.91 -15.79 14.46
N ALA A 53 3.49 -15.01 13.54
CA ALA A 53 4.49 -15.48 12.59
C ALA A 53 5.81 -15.92 13.24
N ALA A 54 6.15 -15.40 14.44
CA ALA A 54 7.40 -15.76 15.12
C ALA A 54 7.35 -17.20 15.64
N SER A 55 6.19 -17.64 16.12
CA SER A 55 5.96 -19.03 16.52
C SER A 55 6.11 -20.00 15.34
N VAL A 56 5.66 -19.61 14.14
CA VAL A 56 5.75 -20.41 12.92
C VAL A 56 7.20 -20.57 12.49
N TYR A 57 7.98 -19.50 12.48
CA TYR A 57 9.40 -19.55 12.09
C TYR A 57 10.22 -20.45 13.01
N LYS A 58 10.01 -20.34 14.33
CA LYS A 58 10.72 -21.19 15.30
C LYS A 58 10.30 -22.65 15.16
N ALA A 59 9.00 -22.93 15.01
CA ALA A 59 8.50 -24.28 14.81
C ALA A 59 9.01 -24.92 13.51
N ALA A 60 9.09 -24.17 12.40
CA ALA A 60 9.64 -24.65 11.14
C ALA A 60 11.16 -24.93 11.26
N THR A 61 11.90 -24.02 11.91
CA THR A 61 13.33 -24.19 12.19
C THR A 61 13.58 -25.42 13.07
N ASP A 62 12.80 -25.60 14.13
CA ASP A 62 12.88 -26.76 15.03
C ASP A 62 12.48 -28.07 14.31
N ALA A 63 11.60 -27.98 13.29
CA ALA A 63 11.21 -29.10 12.42
C ALA A 63 12.20 -29.37 11.26
N GLY A 64 13.26 -28.56 11.13
CA GLY A 64 14.30 -28.73 10.09
C GLY A 64 13.86 -28.35 8.68
N LEU A 65 12.85 -27.48 8.55
CA LEU A 65 12.39 -26.88 7.29
C LEU A 65 13.12 -25.58 6.97
#